data_AF-A0A523BGZ5-F1
#
_entry.id   AF-A0A523BGZ5-F1
#
_cell.length_a   1.000
_cell.length_b   1.000
_cell.length_c   1.000
_cell.angle_alpha   90.00
_cell.angle_beta   90.00
_cell.angle_gamma   90.00
#
_symmetry.space_group_name_H-M   'P 1'
#
loop_
_entity.id
_entity.type
_entity.pdbx_description
1 polymer ?
#
loop_
_entity_poly.entity_id
_entity_poly.type
_entity_poly.pdbx_seq_one_letter_code
_entity_poly.pdbx_strand_id
1 'polypeptide(L)' 'LPEMCIKLHGVQKTRLVLDPFMGLGNTAIACTKLGINWIGFEIDEYYAKIAEERVKEYLPKKESLLGYI' A
#
# COMPACT_ATOMS: atom_id res chain seq x y z
N LEU A 1 -0.74 -7.96 10.77
CA LEU A 1 -2.17 -8.33 10.65
C LEU A 1 -2.70 -8.22 9.21
N PRO A 2 -2.64 -7.07 8.50
CA PRO A 2 -3.29 -6.93 7.18
C PRO A 2 -2.80 -7.93 6.13
N GLU A 3 -1.49 -8.20 6.10
CA GLU A 3 -0.90 -9.19 5.19
C GLU A 3 -1.51 -10.60 5.38
N MET A 4 -1.75 -11.01 6.63
CA MET A 4 -2.36 -12.31 6.92
C MET A 4 -3.83 -12.35 6.52
N CYS A 5 -4.57 -11.25 6.71
CA CYS A 5 -5.94 -11.13 6.24
C CYS A 5 -6.01 -11.30 4.72
N ILE A 6 -5.12 -10.65 3.97
CA ILE A 6 -5.06 -10.76 2.51
C ILE A 6 -4.69 -12.18 2.07
N LYS A 7 -3.68 -12.80 2.71
CA LYS A 7 -3.28 -14.18 2.40
C LYS A 7 -4.41 -15.18 2.66
N LEU A 8 -5.17 -15.01 3.74
CA LEU A 8 -6.29 -15.87 4.09
C LEU A 8 -7.42 -15.80 3.04
N HIS A 9 -7.74 -14.60 2.54
CA HIS A 9 -8.75 -14.43 1.48
C HIS A 9 -8.24 -14.87 0.10
N GLY A 10 -6.91 -14.96 -0.07
CA GLY A 10 -6.24 -15.45 -1.25
C GLY A 10 -5.66 -14.31 -2.09
N VAL A 11 -4.32 -14.26 -2.16
CA VAL A 11 -3.58 -13.22 -2.88
C VAL A 11 -4.00 -13.14 -4.35
N GLN A 12 -4.15 -14.29 -5.03
CA GLN A 12 -4.53 -14.33 -6.45
C GLN A 12 -5.98 -13.89 -6.72
N LYS A 13 -6.86 -13.93 -5.70
CA LYS A 13 -8.27 -13.52 -5.81
C LYS A 13 -8.48 -12.05 -5.46
N THR A 14 -7.50 -11.45 -4.77
CA THR A 14 -7.61 -10.09 -4.24
C THR A 14 -6.95 -9.11 -5.22
N ARG A 15 -7.77 -8.31 -5.92
CA ARG A 15 -7.28 -7.34 -6.91
C ARG A 15 -7.08 -5.92 -6.34
N LEU A 16 -7.85 -5.58 -5.32
CA LEU A 16 -7.91 -4.27 -4.70
C LEU A 16 -8.30 -4.43 -3.23
N VAL A 17 -7.61 -3.73 -2.33
CA VAL A 17 -7.97 -3.62 -0.92
C VAL A 17 -8.39 -2.17 -0.62
N LEU A 18 -9.52 -2.02 0.07
CA LEU A 18 -9.98 -0.73 0.58
C LEU A 18 -9.78 -0.69 2.09
N ASP A 19 -9.11 0.35 2.59
CA ASP A 19 -8.99 0.61 4.03
C ASP A 19 -9.47 2.04 4.35
N PRO A 20 -10.66 2.20 4.92
CA PRO A 20 -11.18 3.52 5.29
C PRO A 20 -10.55 4.10 6.57
N PHE A 21 -9.71 3.33 7.28
CA PHE A 21 -9.09 3.71 8.55
C PHE A 21 -7.60 3.37 8.52
N MET A 22 -6.88 3.99 7.59
CA MET A 22 -5.49 3.68 7.28
C MET A 22 -4.56 3.82 8.49
N GLY A 23 -4.86 4.73 9.42
CA GLY A 23 -3.99 5.04 10.55
C GLY A 23 -2.58 5.32 10.07
N LEU A 24 -1.62 4.45 10.43
CA LEU A 24 -0.22 4.59 10.04
C LEU A 24 0.17 3.84 8.74
N GLY A 25 -0.81 3.37 7.95
CA GLY A 25 -0.59 2.83 6.61
C GLY A 25 -0.18 1.35 6.52
N ASN A 26 -0.39 0.54 7.56
CA ASN A 26 0.00 -0.87 7.56
C ASN A 26 -0.68 -1.70 6.45
N THR A 27 -1.93 -1.37 6.09
CA THR A 27 -2.65 -2.05 5.00
C THR A 27 -2.01 -1.77 3.64
N ALA A 28 -1.70 -0.51 3.33
CA ALA A 28 -0.99 -0.13 2.12
C ALA A 28 0.39 -0.79 2.00
N ILE A 29 1.15 -0.86 3.09
CA ILE A 29 2.45 -1.55 3.11
C ILE A 29 2.29 -3.03 2.79
N ALA A 30 1.31 -3.70 3.42
CA ALA A 30 1.04 -5.12 3.15
C ALA A 30 0.61 -5.36 1.69
N CYS A 31 -0.25 -4.50 1.16
CA CYS A 31 -0.70 -4.59 -0.23
C CYS A 31 0.46 -4.39 -1.20
N THR A 32 1.28 -3.36 -0.98
CA THR A 32 2.48 -3.08 -1.79
C THR A 32 3.46 -4.26 -1.79
N LYS A 33 3.72 -4.88 -0.64
CA LYS A 33 4.57 -6.09 -0.53
C LYS A 33 4.02 -7.30 -1.28
N LEU A 34 2.69 -7.44 -1.31
CA LEU A 34 2.00 -8.55 -1.97
C LEU A 34 1.69 -8.27 -3.45
N GLY A 35 2.04 -7.09 -3.97
CA GLY A 35 1.73 -6.69 -5.35
C GLY A 35 0.23 -6.46 -5.58
N ILE A 36 -0.52 -6.10 -4.54
CA ILE A 36 -1.96 -5.85 -4.58
C ILE A 36 -2.22 -4.34 -4.56
N ASN A 37 -3.14 -3.88 -5.41
CA ASN A 37 -3.55 -2.48 -5.40
C ASN A 37 -4.35 -2.15 -4.13
N TRP A 38 -4.30 -0.90 -3.71
CA TRP A 38 -5.03 -0.46 -2.53
C TRP A 38 -5.54 0.97 -2.67
N ILE A 39 -6.62 1.28 -1.94
CA ILE A 39 -7.14 2.63 -1.71
C ILE A 39 -7.29 2.78 -0.20
N GLY A 40 -6.79 3.89 0.33
CA GLY A 40 -6.79 4.15 1.76
C GLY A 40 -7.31 5.55 2.08
N PHE A 41 -8.06 5.68 3.17
CA PHE A 41 -8.48 6.96 3.73
C PHE A 41 -8.03 7.08 5.19
N GLU A 42 -7.60 8.29 5.58
CA GLU A 42 -7.36 8.69 6.96
C GLU A 42 -7.81 10.14 7.10
N ILE A 43 -8.60 10.43 8.13
CA ILE A 43 -9.18 11.76 8.35
C ILE A 43 -8.23 12.65 9.16
N ASP A 44 -7.40 12.04 10.00
CA ASP A 44 -6.40 12.75 10.78
C ASP A 44 -5.19 13.09 9.90
N GLU A 45 -4.95 14.38 9.67
CA GLU A 45 -3.89 14.86 8.79
C GLU A 45 -2.49 14.44 9.26
N TYR A 46 -2.27 14.35 10.58
CA TYR A 46 -0.99 13.93 11.13
C TYR A 46 -0.73 12.45 10.84
N TYR A 47 -1.72 11.58 11.06
CA TYR A 47 -1.59 10.16 10.71
C TYR A 47 -1.51 9.94 9.20
N ALA A 48 -2.26 10.69 8.40
CA ALA A 48 -2.17 10.63 6.94
C ALA A 48 -0.74 10.92 6.44
N LYS A 49 -0.10 11.98 6.96
CA LYS A 49 1.30 12.33 6.60
C LYS A 49 2.28 11.22 6.97
N ILE A 50 2.17 10.67 8.18
CA ILE A 50 3.03 9.56 8.63
C ILE A 50 2.81 8.32 7.76
N ALA A 51 1.55 8.00 7.43
CA ALA A 51 1.23 6.87 6.57
C ALA A 51 1.84 7.05 5.18
N GLU A 52 1.74 8.23 4.58
CA GLU A 52 2.35 8.53 3.28
C GLU A 52 3.86 8.35 3.28
N GLU A 53 4.56 8.90 4.28
CA GLU A 53 6.02 8.77 4.41
C GLU A 53 6.42 7.31 4.52
N ARG A 54 5.75 6.56 5.40
CA ARG A 54 6.00 5.14 5.60
C ARG A 54 5.73 4.32 4.35
N VAL A 55 4.65 4.59 3.62
CA VAL A 55 4.28 3.84 2.41
C VAL A 55 5.26 4.11 1.27
N LYS A 56 5.77 5.34 1.14
CA LYS A 56 6.77 5.70 0.10
C LYS A 56 8.02 4.84 0.14
N GLU A 57 8.45 4.39 1.33
CA GLU A 57 9.61 3.50 1.49
C GLU A 57 9.40 2.12 0.85
N TYR A 58 8.15 1.68 0.67
CA TYR A 58 7.80 0.38 0.12
C TYR A 58 7.36 0.45 -1.34
N LEU A 59 7.03 1.63 -1.86
CA LEU A 59 6.64 1.77 -3.25
C LEU A 59 7.79 1.40 -4.18
N PRO A 60 7.53 0.68 -5.28
CA PRO A 60 8.57 0.38 -6.26
C PRO A 60 9.15 1.69 -6.79
N LYS A 61 10.48 1.80 -6.78
CA LYS A 61 11.16 2.92 -7.42
C LYS A 61 10.82 2.86 -8.91
N LYS A 62 10.32 3.97 -9.47
CA LYS A 62 10.24 4.09 -10.93
C LYS A 62 11.67 3.97 -11.46
N GLU A 63 11.94 2.93 -12.24
CA GLU A 63 13.12 2.93 -13.10
C GLU A 63 12.97 4.13 -14.04
N SER A 64 13.89 5.09 -13.92
CA SER A 64 14.06 6.11 -14.93
C SER A 64 14.46 5.40 -16.22
N LEU A 65 13.58 5.41 -17.22
CA LEU A 65 13.90 5.07 -18.61
C LEU A 65 14.91 6.10 -19.15
N LEU A 66 16.16 6.02 -18.68
CA LEU A 66 17.28 6.78 -19.22
C LEU A 66 17.77 6.06 -20.48
N GLY A 67 17.33 6.59 -21.63
CA GLY A 67 18.08 6.58 -22.89
C GLY A 67 18.10 5.29 -23.69
N TYR A 68 17.24 5.19 -24.71
CA TYR A 68 17.57 4.64 -26.04
C TYR A 68 16.55 5.20 -27.05
N ILE A 69 16.86 6.37 -27.59
CA ILE A 69 16.54 6.79 -28.97
C ILE A 69 17.84 7.38 -29.52
#